data_AF-L8MWA8-F1
#
_entry.id   AF-L8MWA8-F1
#
_cell.length_a   1.000
_cell.length_b   1.000
_cell.length_c   1.000
_cell.angle_alpha   90.00
_cell.angle_beta   90.00
_cell.angle_gamma   90.00
#
_symmetry.space_group_name_H-M   'P 1'
#
loop_
_entity.id
_entity.type
_entity.pdbx_description
1 polymer ?
#
loop_
_entity_poly.entity_id
_entity_poly.type
_entity_poly.pdbx_seq_one_letter_code
_entity_poly.pdbx_strand_id
1 'polypeptide(L)'
;MITYTTKRQSVDRSALVQPDASTCQSAAICEALGKPAADIETVRAALLSLGTAGDPTVIGVYLKSVIGDKYRYNGNASLLDMLAAIRDLGAFLIIHTSLTISGHVISINAVDTDDTGIIQNFHVFDSWSEFDGASFSYPNLAEDCFAGLYSKNLIYSACVADDGKFEIAKAQYLLDAPDSQKKGAWLHIILP
;
A
#
# COMPACT_ATOMS: atom_id res chain seq x y z
N MET A 1 -27.57 -4.09 -9.56
CA MET A 1 -26.35 -3.57 -8.93
C MET A 1 -26.37 -4.07 -7.49
N ILE A 2 -25.69 -5.18 -7.22
CA ILE A 2 -25.57 -5.71 -5.86
C ILE A 2 -24.30 -5.08 -5.31
N THR A 3 -24.46 -4.02 -4.50
CA THR A 3 -23.34 -3.40 -3.81
C THR A 3 -22.87 -4.38 -2.72
N TYR A 4 -21.81 -5.13 -2.99
CA TYR A 4 -21.15 -5.89 -1.93
C TYR A 4 -20.71 -4.91 -0.86
N THR A 5 -21.34 -4.98 0.31
CA THR A 5 -20.99 -4.13 1.45
C THR A 5 -19.66 -4.63 1.99
N THR A 6 -18.55 -4.03 1.55
CA THR A 6 -17.25 -4.22 2.19
C THR A 6 -17.38 -3.76 3.64
N LYS A 7 -16.79 -4.50 4.59
CA LYS A 7 -16.83 -4.09 6.01
C LYS A 7 -16.19 -2.72 6.26
N ARG A 8 -15.32 -2.28 5.36
CA ARG A 8 -14.77 -0.94 5.33
C ARG A 8 -15.22 -0.21 4.05
N GLN A 9 -15.84 0.95 4.23
CA GLN A 9 -16.02 1.93 3.15
C GLN A 9 -14.73 2.73 2.98
N SER A 10 -14.45 3.20 1.77
CA SER A 10 -13.31 4.09 1.53
C SER A 10 -13.42 5.32 2.43
N VAL A 11 -12.28 5.74 2.97
CA VAL A 11 -12.18 7.04 3.63
C VAL A 11 -11.80 8.04 2.56
N ASP A 12 -12.72 8.97 2.26
CA ASP A 12 -12.46 10.06 1.32
C ASP A 12 -11.74 11.21 2.05
N ARG A 13 -10.42 11.25 1.91
CA ARG A 13 -9.56 12.32 2.41
C ARG A 13 -8.26 12.40 1.61
N SER A 14 -7.52 13.49 1.76
CA SER A 14 -6.15 13.58 1.23
C SER A 14 -5.22 12.60 1.95
N ALA A 15 -4.25 12.08 1.19
CA ALA A 15 -3.11 11.36 1.74
C ALA A 15 -2.24 12.29 2.62
N LEU A 16 -1.42 11.71 3.48
CA LEU A 16 -0.40 12.48 4.19
C LEU A 16 0.83 12.64 3.29
N VAL A 17 1.26 13.88 3.07
CA VAL A 17 2.48 14.18 2.32
C VAL A 17 3.70 13.78 3.16
N GLN A 18 4.62 13.00 2.58
CA GLN A 18 5.88 12.66 3.26
C GLN A 18 6.83 13.88 3.27
N PRO A 19 7.54 14.16 4.37
CA PRO A 19 8.48 15.28 4.45
C PRO A 19 9.69 15.18 3.51
N ASP A 20 10.14 13.97 3.18
CA ASP A 20 11.32 13.71 2.36
C ASP A 20 11.26 12.36 1.62
N ALA A 21 12.28 12.06 0.81
CA ALA A 21 12.36 10.83 0.01
C ALA A 21 12.57 9.54 0.83
N SER A 22 12.59 9.63 2.16
CA SER A 22 12.90 8.55 3.10
C SER A 22 11.78 8.31 4.10
N THR A 23 10.61 8.91 3.93
CA THR A 23 9.52 8.91 4.93
C THR A 23 8.23 8.25 4.46
N CYS A 24 8.19 7.64 3.27
CA CYS A 24 6.99 6.96 2.73
C CYS A 24 6.39 5.93 3.70
N GLN A 25 7.23 5.05 4.28
CA GLN A 25 6.77 4.06 5.26
C GLN A 25 6.19 4.69 6.53
N SER A 26 6.75 5.83 6.97
CA SER A 26 6.29 6.52 8.16
C SER A 26 4.96 7.23 7.91
N ALA A 27 4.80 7.81 6.71
CA ALA A 27 3.54 8.39 6.26
C ALA A 27 2.44 7.32 6.17
N ALA A 28 2.72 6.17 5.55
CA ALA A 28 1.76 5.05 5.47
C ALA A 28 1.37 4.49 6.84
N ILE A 29 2.31 4.43 7.80
CA ILE A 29 2.02 4.06 9.19
C ILE A 29 1.12 5.11 9.85
N CYS A 30 1.43 6.40 9.72
CA CYS A 30 0.59 7.46 10.27
C CYS A 30 -0.82 7.40 9.68
N GLU A 31 -0.92 7.19 8.37
CA GLU A 31 -2.16 7.04 7.63
C GLU A 31 -3.02 5.88 8.18
N ALA A 32 -2.42 4.70 8.33
CA ALA A 32 -3.10 3.51 8.83
C ALA A 32 -3.53 3.62 10.31
N LEU A 33 -2.77 4.37 11.11
CA LEU A 33 -3.03 4.57 12.54
C LEU A 33 -3.89 5.81 12.84
N GLY A 34 -4.27 6.59 11.83
CA GLY A 34 -5.01 7.84 12.00
C GLY A 34 -4.22 8.93 12.72
N LYS A 35 -2.90 8.94 12.57
CA LYS A 35 -1.99 9.94 13.14
C LYS A 35 -1.84 11.14 12.20
N PRO A 36 -1.61 12.36 12.73
CA PRO A 36 -1.40 13.54 11.91
C PRO A 36 -0.04 13.51 11.20
N ALA A 37 0.12 14.32 10.15
CA ALA A 37 1.39 14.47 9.42
C ALA A 37 2.57 14.87 10.34
N ALA A 38 2.31 15.61 11.41
CA ALA A 38 3.32 16.01 12.39
C ALA A 38 4.01 14.82 13.09
N ASP A 39 3.40 13.63 13.10
CA ASP A 39 3.98 12.43 13.72
C ASP A 39 4.96 11.70 12.79
N ILE A 40 5.03 12.02 11.49
CA ILE A 40 5.79 11.25 10.48
C ILE A 40 7.28 11.13 10.86
N GLU A 41 7.91 12.24 11.24
CA GLU A 41 9.32 12.25 11.68
C GLU A 41 9.54 11.46 12.97
N THR A 42 8.59 11.52 13.89
CA THR A 42 8.65 10.75 15.14
C THR A 42 8.56 9.25 14.86
N VAL A 43 7.67 8.83 13.97
CA VAL A 43 7.57 7.44 13.51
C VAL A 43 8.86 7.03 12.79
N ARG A 44 9.41 7.89 11.92
CA ARG A 44 10.69 7.63 11.24
C ARG A 44 11.82 7.38 12.23
N ALA A 45 11.97 8.24 13.23
CA ALA A 45 12.98 8.08 14.27
C ALA A 45 12.79 6.79 15.06
N ALA A 46 11.55 6.41 15.39
CA ALA A 46 11.24 5.16 16.06
C ALA A 46 11.68 3.96 15.21
N LEU A 47 11.35 3.94 13.91
CA LEU A 47 11.78 2.88 13.00
C LEU A 47 13.31 2.79 12.88
N LEU A 48 14.00 3.92 12.76
CA LEU A 48 15.47 3.97 12.72
C LEU A 48 16.14 3.45 13.99
N SER A 49 15.51 3.61 15.15
CA SER A 49 16.03 3.04 16.40
C SER A 49 15.84 1.53 16.51
N LEU A 50 14.92 0.96 15.72
CA LEU A 50 14.69 -0.49 15.62
C LEU A 50 15.52 -1.15 14.50
N GLY A 51 15.86 -0.41 13.43
CA GLY A 51 16.67 -0.90 12.31
C GLY A 51 16.46 -0.10 11.03
N THR A 52 16.52 -0.77 9.88
CA THR A 52 16.23 -0.14 8.58
C THR A 52 14.73 0.14 8.48
N ALA A 53 14.36 1.42 8.43
CA ALA A 53 12.96 1.82 8.58
C ALA A 53 12.00 1.30 7.48
N GLY A 54 12.49 1.05 6.27
CA GLY A 54 11.71 0.42 5.19
C GLY A 54 11.69 -1.12 5.22
N ASP A 55 12.36 -1.77 6.18
CA ASP A 55 12.35 -3.23 6.29
C ASP A 55 11.00 -3.73 6.85
N PRO A 56 10.34 -4.72 6.21
CA PRO A 56 9.06 -5.25 6.70
C PRO A 56 9.12 -5.75 8.15
N THR A 57 10.24 -6.32 8.58
CA THR A 57 10.45 -6.79 9.95
C THR A 57 10.43 -5.62 10.93
N VAL A 58 11.12 -4.53 10.59
CA VAL A 58 11.20 -3.32 11.43
C VAL A 58 9.84 -2.65 11.56
N ILE A 59 9.14 -2.46 10.43
CA ILE A 59 7.76 -1.95 10.42
C ILE A 59 6.85 -2.86 11.26
N GLY A 60 7.01 -4.17 11.15
CA GLY A 60 6.22 -5.13 11.90
C GLY A 60 6.46 -5.10 13.41
N VAL A 61 7.71 -4.96 13.84
CA VAL A 61 8.05 -4.76 15.27
C VAL A 61 7.40 -3.49 15.80
N TYR A 62 7.53 -2.39 15.06
CA TYR A 62 6.92 -1.11 15.43
C TYR A 62 5.40 -1.23 15.55
N LEU A 63 4.70 -1.70 14.51
CA LEU A 63 3.25 -1.83 14.51
C LEU A 63 2.78 -2.78 15.62
N LYS A 64 3.44 -3.93 15.83
CA LYS A 64 3.09 -4.84 16.92
C LYS A 64 3.22 -4.16 18.29
N SER A 65 4.22 -3.31 18.49
CA SER A 65 4.40 -2.58 19.75
C SER A 65 3.31 -1.53 20.01
N VAL A 66 2.76 -0.93 18.94
CA VAL A 66 1.78 0.16 19.05
C VAL A 66 0.34 -0.37 19.12
N ILE A 67 -0.01 -1.36 18.28
CA ILE A 67 -1.40 -1.84 18.14
C ILE A 67 -1.61 -3.32 18.51
N GLY A 68 -0.57 -4.00 18.99
CA GLY A 68 -0.69 -5.35 19.57
C GLY A 68 -1.34 -6.36 18.62
N ASP A 69 -2.42 -6.99 19.07
CA ASP A 69 -3.09 -8.07 18.33
C ASP A 69 -3.92 -7.61 17.14
N LYS A 70 -4.04 -6.29 16.93
CA LYS A 70 -4.61 -5.73 15.71
C LYS A 70 -3.65 -5.78 14.52
N TYR A 71 -2.36 -5.99 14.74
CA TYR A 71 -1.37 -6.12 13.68
C TYR A 71 -1.19 -7.58 13.23
N ARG A 72 -1.16 -7.80 11.92
CA ARG A 72 -0.72 -9.05 11.28
C ARG A 72 0.21 -8.76 10.11
N TYR A 73 1.09 -9.71 9.81
CA TYR A 73 1.98 -9.65 8.66
C TYR A 73 1.69 -10.82 7.71
N ASN A 74 1.66 -10.55 6.41
CA ASN A 74 1.70 -11.57 5.37
C ASN A 74 2.78 -11.19 4.35
N GLY A 75 3.95 -11.84 4.45
CA GLY A 75 5.10 -11.59 3.56
C GLY A 75 5.06 -12.34 2.23
N ASN A 76 3.94 -12.96 1.88
CA ASN A 76 3.79 -13.64 0.60
C ASN A 76 2.31 -13.66 0.17
N ALA A 77 1.71 -12.48 0.07
CA ALA A 77 0.29 -12.32 -0.19
C ALA A 77 -0.04 -12.25 -1.68
N SER A 78 -1.29 -12.58 -2.02
CA SER A 78 -1.89 -12.36 -3.34
C SER A 78 -2.91 -11.21 -3.33
N LEU A 79 -3.40 -10.81 -4.51
CA LEU A 79 -4.51 -9.86 -4.61
C LEU A 79 -5.78 -10.37 -3.91
N LEU A 80 -6.05 -11.67 -3.96
CA LEU A 80 -7.17 -12.26 -3.21
C LEU A 80 -6.98 -12.19 -1.70
N ASP A 81 -5.74 -12.27 -1.19
CA ASP A 81 -5.49 -12.07 0.24
C ASP A 81 -5.74 -10.61 0.64
N MET A 82 -5.34 -9.64 -0.21
CA MET A 82 -5.63 -8.22 -0.01
C MET A 82 -7.15 -7.99 0.03
N LEU A 83 -7.89 -8.55 -0.94
CA LEU A 83 -9.35 -8.47 -0.99
C LEU A 83 -9.97 -9.05 0.29
N ALA A 84 -9.56 -10.25 0.71
CA ALA A 84 -10.09 -10.86 1.92
C ALA A 84 -9.78 -10.01 3.17
N ALA A 85 -8.57 -9.46 3.29
CA ALA A 85 -8.21 -8.60 4.41
C ALA A 85 -9.08 -7.32 4.45
N ILE A 86 -9.27 -6.64 3.32
CA ILE A 86 -10.06 -5.41 3.26
C ILE A 86 -11.55 -5.71 3.43
N ARG A 87 -12.10 -6.60 2.60
CA ARG A 87 -13.54 -6.90 2.54
C ARG A 87 -14.02 -7.61 3.80
N ASP A 88 -13.32 -8.66 4.22
CA ASP A 88 -13.82 -9.59 5.24
C ASP A 88 -13.37 -9.22 6.65
N LEU A 89 -12.21 -8.55 6.79
CA LEU A 89 -11.68 -8.12 8.08
C LEU A 89 -11.81 -6.61 8.32
N GLY A 90 -12.14 -5.81 7.29
CA GLY A 90 -12.19 -4.35 7.38
C GLY A 90 -10.81 -3.71 7.57
N ALA A 91 -9.76 -4.38 7.10
CA ALA A 91 -8.39 -3.98 7.40
C ALA A 91 -7.93 -2.73 6.62
N PHE A 92 -7.00 -1.99 7.23
CA PHE A 92 -6.08 -1.07 6.55
C PHE A 92 -4.83 -1.86 6.15
N LEU A 93 -4.36 -1.69 4.92
CA LEU A 93 -3.10 -2.31 4.49
C LEU A 93 -2.00 -1.26 4.33
N ILE A 94 -0.79 -1.61 4.75
CA ILE A 94 0.44 -0.95 4.30
C ILE A 94 1.20 -1.97 3.47
N ILE A 95 1.64 -1.58 2.28
CA ILE A 95 2.22 -2.49 1.30
C ILE A 95 3.52 -1.94 0.73
N HIS A 96 4.45 -2.85 0.45
CA HIS A 96 5.70 -2.55 -0.23
C HIS A 96 5.52 -2.72 -1.73
N THR A 97 6.13 -1.82 -2.50
CA THR A 97 5.93 -1.72 -3.94
C THR A 97 7.22 -1.36 -4.66
N SER A 98 7.36 -1.81 -5.90
CA SER A 98 8.37 -1.37 -6.86
C SER A 98 7.83 -0.28 -7.80
N LEU A 99 7.02 0.66 -7.28
CA LEU A 99 6.58 1.85 -8.03
C LEU A 99 7.73 2.84 -8.25
N THR A 100 8.74 2.80 -7.38
CA THR A 100 9.98 3.57 -7.52
C THR A 100 11.19 2.64 -7.73
N ILE A 101 12.30 3.17 -8.26
CA ILE A 101 13.55 2.40 -8.42
C ILE A 101 14.11 1.94 -7.05
N SER A 102 13.94 2.76 -6.01
CA SER A 102 14.41 2.48 -4.65
C SER A 102 13.45 1.62 -3.83
N GLY A 103 12.26 1.30 -4.37
CA GLY A 103 11.15 0.76 -3.61
C GLY A 103 10.36 1.86 -2.88
N HIS A 104 9.07 1.60 -2.69
CA HIS A 104 8.12 2.55 -2.13
C HIS A 104 7.07 1.87 -1.27
N VAL A 105 6.57 2.57 -0.26
CA VAL A 105 5.56 2.06 0.66
C VAL A 105 4.31 2.92 0.56
N ILE A 106 3.18 2.28 0.25
CA ILE A 106 1.89 2.93 0.13
C ILE A 106 0.86 2.29 1.06
N SER A 107 -0.29 2.94 1.16
CA SER A 107 -1.37 2.58 2.06
C SER A 107 -2.63 2.27 1.25
N ILE A 108 -3.35 1.19 1.58
CA ILE A 108 -4.62 0.82 0.93
C ILE A 108 -5.72 0.75 1.97
N ASN A 109 -6.82 1.45 1.72
CA ASN A 109 -7.96 1.49 2.64
C ASN A 109 -9.24 0.86 2.07
N ALA A 110 -9.37 0.65 0.76
CA ALA A 110 -10.54 0.02 0.16
C ALA A 110 -10.22 -0.63 -1.19
N VAL A 111 -11.17 -1.40 -1.71
CA VAL A 111 -11.09 -2.10 -2.99
C VAL A 111 -12.44 -2.02 -3.69
N ASP A 112 -12.41 -1.68 -4.98
CA ASP A 112 -13.59 -1.74 -5.85
C ASP A 112 -13.62 -3.09 -6.55
N THR A 113 -14.80 -3.73 -6.54
CA THR A 113 -15.07 -4.96 -7.28
C THR A 113 -16.22 -4.76 -8.25
N ASP A 114 -16.24 -5.52 -9.34
CA ASP A 114 -17.43 -5.61 -10.19
C ASP A 114 -18.56 -6.42 -9.53
N ASP A 115 -19.70 -6.53 -10.22
CA ASP A 115 -20.88 -7.29 -9.74
C ASP A 115 -20.59 -8.80 -9.53
N THR A 116 -19.48 -9.31 -10.06
CA THR A 116 -19.03 -10.70 -9.88
C THR A 116 -18.03 -10.87 -8.73
N GLY A 117 -17.64 -9.77 -8.09
CA GLY A 117 -16.66 -9.75 -6.99
C GLY A 117 -15.21 -9.75 -7.46
N ILE A 118 -14.95 -9.50 -8.76
CA ILE A 118 -13.58 -9.37 -9.29
C ILE A 118 -13.06 -7.96 -9.02
N ILE A 119 -11.84 -7.89 -8.48
CA ILE A 119 -11.15 -6.63 -8.19
C ILE A 119 -10.95 -5.82 -9.48
N GLN A 120 -11.30 -4.54 -9.41
CA GLN A 120 -11.07 -3.55 -10.47
C GLN A 120 -9.98 -2.57 -10.03
N ASN A 121 -10.15 -1.94 -8.86
CA ASN A 121 -9.24 -0.90 -8.35
C ASN A 121 -9.01 -1.02 -6.85
N PHE A 122 -7.92 -0.43 -6.40
CA PHE A 122 -7.59 -0.23 -4.99
C PHE A 122 -7.58 1.26 -4.68
N HIS A 123 -8.16 1.62 -3.54
CA HIS A 123 -8.12 2.98 -3.01
C HIS A 123 -6.81 3.14 -2.24
N VAL A 124 -5.95 4.00 -2.76
CA VAL A 124 -4.55 4.16 -2.35
C VAL A 124 -4.32 5.54 -1.77
N PHE A 125 -3.54 5.58 -0.71
CA PHE A 125 -2.81 6.77 -0.28
C PHE A 125 -1.32 6.56 -0.54
N ASP A 126 -0.80 7.39 -1.41
CA ASP A 126 0.61 7.50 -1.74
C ASP A 126 1.10 8.87 -1.25
N SER A 127 2.13 8.84 -0.41
CA SER A 127 2.64 10.02 0.28
C SER A 127 3.46 10.97 -0.60
N TRP A 128 3.82 10.55 -1.82
CA TRP A 128 4.25 11.43 -2.91
C TRP A 128 3.74 10.93 -4.27
N SER A 129 3.06 11.79 -5.01
CA SER A 129 2.57 11.57 -6.37
C SER A 129 3.69 11.62 -7.41
N GLU A 130 4.88 11.10 -7.08
CA GLU A 130 6.04 11.05 -7.96
C GLU A 130 5.89 10.06 -9.11
N PHE A 131 4.92 9.14 -8.99
CA PHE A 131 4.64 8.09 -9.96
C PHE A 131 3.24 8.23 -10.55
N ASP A 132 3.16 8.26 -11.89
CA ASP A 132 1.89 8.13 -12.61
C ASP A 132 1.64 6.67 -12.95
N GLY A 133 0.64 6.11 -12.26
CA GLY A 133 0.20 4.74 -12.45
C GLY A 133 -0.33 4.44 -13.85
N ALA A 134 -0.97 5.41 -14.53
CA ALA A 134 -1.55 5.17 -15.84
C ALA A 134 -0.46 4.95 -16.90
N SER A 135 0.59 5.78 -16.87
CA SER A 135 1.71 5.71 -17.81
C SER A 135 2.89 4.85 -17.34
N PHE A 136 2.87 4.36 -16.09
CA PHE A 136 3.99 3.68 -15.44
C PHE A 136 5.29 4.49 -15.57
N SER A 137 5.23 5.76 -15.19
CA SER A 137 6.33 6.72 -15.38
C SER A 137 6.40 7.76 -14.27
N TYR A 138 7.50 8.54 -14.25
CA TYR A 138 7.72 9.65 -13.32
C TYR A 138 7.52 10.97 -14.05
N PRO A 139 6.29 11.52 -14.12
CA PRO A 139 6.08 12.85 -14.66
C PRO A 139 6.59 13.87 -13.64
N ASN A 140 7.86 14.25 -13.77
CA ASN A 140 8.57 15.26 -12.98
C ASN A 140 7.71 16.24 -12.13
N LEU A 141 7.99 16.22 -10.81
CA LEU A 141 8.11 17.38 -9.90
C LEU A 141 6.84 18.07 -9.34
N ALA A 142 5.82 17.33 -8.93
CA ALA A 142 4.96 17.80 -7.85
C ALA A 142 5.20 16.96 -6.60
N GLU A 143 5.84 17.55 -5.58
CA GLU A 143 5.90 17.03 -4.21
C GLU A 143 4.53 17.20 -3.53
N ASP A 144 3.49 16.62 -4.13
CA ASP A 144 2.16 16.51 -3.54
C ASP A 144 1.86 15.03 -3.29
N CYS A 145 0.85 14.73 -2.47
CA CYS A 145 0.40 13.36 -2.21
C CYS A 145 -0.65 12.92 -3.22
N PHE A 146 -0.84 11.61 -3.37
CA PHE A 146 -1.91 11.03 -4.18
C PHE A 146 -2.88 10.25 -3.30
N ALA A 147 -4.15 10.62 -3.36
CA ALA A 147 -5.27 9.85 -2.83
C ALA A 147 -6.21 9.52 -3.99
N GLY A 148 -6.32 8.25 -4.35
CA GLY A 148 -7.08 7.88 -5.54
C GLY A 148 -7.08 6.39 -5.82
N LEU A 149 -7.29 6.04 -7.09
CA LEU A 149 -7.44 4.66 -7.52
C LEU A 149 -6.20 4.18 -8.28
N TYR A 150 -5.62 3.07 -7.81
CA TYR A 150 -4.70 2.26 -8.60
C TYR A 150 -5.42 1.03 -9.15
N SER A 151 -5.16 0.71 -10.42
CA SER A 151 -5.77 -0.46 -11.04
C SER A 151 -5.26 -1.76 -10.42
N LYS A 152 -6.07 -2.82 -10.52
CA LYS A 152 -5.63 -4.18 -10.17
C LYS A 152 -4.32 -4.56 -10.85
N ASN A 153 -4.16 -4.22 -12.13
CA ASN A 153 -2.96 -4.55 -12.89
C ASN A 153 -1.73 -3.82 -12.31
N LEU A 154 -1.85 -2.55 -11.94
CA LEU A 154 -0.76 -1.81 -11.32
C LEU A 154 -0.36 -2.38 -9.96
N ILE A 155 -1.32 -2.68 -9.08
CA ILE A 155 -1.00 -3.28 -7.77
C ILE A 155 -0.39 -4.68 -7.94
N TYR A 156 -0.91 -5.49 -8.86
CA TYR A 156 -0.33 -6.79 -9.17
C TYR A 156 1.11 -6.67 -9.64
N SER A 157 1.36 -5.80 -10.62
CA SER A 157 2.66 -5.67 -11.25
C SER A 157 3.71 -5.10 -10.29
N ALA A 158 3.36 -4.08 -9.51
CA ALA A 158 4.27 -3.38 -8.62
C ALA A 158 4.46 -4.05 -7.25
N CYS A 159 3.56 -4.94 -6.83
CA CYS A 159 3.59 -5.48 -5.47
C CYS A 159 3.66 -7.01 -5.41
N VAL A 160 3.19 -7.72 -6.43
CA VAL A 160 3.06 -9.20 -6.40
C VAL A 160 4.04 -9.87 -7.38
N ALA A 161 4.19 -9.29 -8.56
CA ALA A 161 4.95 -9.89 -9.66
C ALA A 161 6.26 -9.15 -9.99
N ASP A 162 6.66 -8.19 -9.14
CA ASP A 162 7.80 -7.30 -9.36
C ASP A 162 9.17 -7.94 -9.07
N ASP A 163 9.23 -9.04 -8.30
CA ASP A 163 10.50 -9.62 -7.81
C ASP A 163 11.41 -8.57 -7.12
N GLY A 164 10.77 -7.56 -6.50
CA GLY A 164 11.44 -6.41 -5.89
C GLY A 164 12.17 -5.48 -6.87
N LYS A 165 11.80 -5.47 -8.16
CA LYS A 165 12.48 -4.68 -9.21
C LYS A 165 11.50 -3.89 -10.06
N PHE A 166 11.73 -2.58 -10.16
CA PHE A 166 10.95 -1.66 -10.99
C PHE A 166 10.81 -2.11 -12.45
N GLU A 167 11.88 -2.57 -13.10
CA GLU A 167 11.83 -2.99 -14.51
C GLU A 167 10.98 -4.24 -14.73
N ILE A 168 10.95 -5.16 -13.75
CA ILE A 168 10.08 -6.33 -13.81
C ILE A 168 8.63 -5.91 -13.56
N ALA A 169 8.38 -5.05 -12.58
CA ALA A 169 7.05 -4.48 -12.37
C ALA A 169 6.51 -3.80 -13.64
N LYS A 170 7.34 -3.00 -14.32
CA LYS A 170 6.97 -2.37 -15.59
C LYS A 170 6.63 -3.39 -16.66
N ALA A 171 7.47 -4.41 -16.83
CA ALA A 171 7.22 -5.49 -17.79
C ALA A 171 5.89 -6.22 -17.49
N GLN A 172 5.62 -6.52 -16.22
CA GLN A 172 4.38 -7.16 -15.79
C GLN A 172 3.16 -6.27 -16.02
N TYR A 173 3.27 -4.97 -15.75
CA TYR A 173 2.20 -4.02 -16.01
C TYR A 173 1.81 -4.01 -17.50
N LEU A 174 2.79 -3.99 -18.39
CA LEU A 174 2.59 -3.98 -19.84
C LEU A 174 2.03 -5.30 -20.40
N LEU A 175 2.15 -6.41 -19.68
CA LEU A 175 1.51 -7.69 -20.06
C LEU A 175 -0.01 -7.67 -19.84
N ASP A 176 -0.50 -6.81 -18.94
CA ASP A 176 -1.93 -6.63 -18.62
C ASP A 176 -2.71 -7.93 -18.35
N ALA A 177 -2.04 -8.88 -17.70
CA ALA A 177 -2.58 -10.21 -17.41
C ALA A 177 -2.40 -10.58 -15.92
N PRO A 178 -3.02 -9.84 -14.98
CA PRO A 178 -2.82 -10.07 -13.55
C PRO A 178 -3.39 -11.40 -13.08
N ASP A 179 -2.55 -12.23 -12.45
CA ASP A 179 -2.97 -13.42 -11.72
C ASP A 179 -3.30 -13.07 -10.26
N SER A 180 -4.59 -13.09 -9.94
CA SER A 180 -5.07 -12.71 -8.60
C SER A 180 -4.69 -13.70 -7.49
N GLN A 181 -4.25 -14.92 -7.84
CA GLN A 181 -3.83 -15.96 -6.89
C GLN A 181 -2.32 -16.00 -6.68
N LYS A 182 -1.52 -15.43 -7.61
CA LYS A 182 -0.06 -15.35 -7.46
C LYS A 182 0.30 -14.68 -6.14
N LYS A 183 1.25 -15.29 -5.43
CA LYS A 183 1.78 -14.80 -4.16
C LYS A 183 3.07 -14.01 -4.42
N GLY A 184 3.31 -12.97 -3.62
CA GLY A 184 4.55 -12.19 -3.67
C GLY A 184 4.54 -10.90 -2.85
N ALA A 185 3.36 -10.35 -2.54
CA ALA A 185 3.28 -9.07 -1.84
C ALA A 185 3.58 -9.15 -0.35
N TRP A 186 4.15 -8.07 0.18
CA TRP A 186 4.38 -7.88 1.62
C TRP A 186 3.31 -6.97 2.19
N LEU A 187 2.40 -7.54 2.98
CA LEU A 187 1.28 -6.82 3.59
C LEU A 187 1.47 -6.70 5.09
N HIS A 188 1.42 -5.46 5.57
CA HIS A 188 1.09 -5.15 6.95
C HIS A 188 -0.42 -4.95 7.03
N ILE A 189 -1.09 -5.76 7.83
CA ILE A 189 -2.55 -5.80 7.95
C ILE A 189 -2.92 -5.21 9.31
N ILE A 190 -3.64 -4.09 9.29
CA ILE A 190 -4.08 -3.35 10.47
C ILE A 190 -5.59 -3.55 10.61
N LEU A 191 -5.99 -4.28 11.64
CA LEU A 191 -7.38 -4.54 11.96
C LEU A 191 -8.02 -3.34 12.68
N PRO A 192 -9.36 -3.16 12.56
CA PRO A 192 -10.08 -2.09 13.27
C PRO A 192 -9.96 -2.16 14.80
#